data_AF-A0A914IUX1-F1
#
_entry.id   AF-A0A914IUX1-F1
#
_cell.length_a   1.000
_cell.length_b   1.000
_cell.length_c   1.000
_cell.angle_alpha   90.00
_cell.angle_beta   90.00
_cell.angle_gamma   90.00
#
_symmetry.space_group_name_H-M   'P 1'
#
loop_
_entity.id
_entity.type
_entity.pdbx_description
1 polymer ?
#
loop_
_entity_poly.entity_id
_entity_poly.type
_entity_poly.pdbx_seq_one_letter_code
_entity_poly.pdbx_strand_id
1 'polypeptide(L)'
;MGGLDRWIQHSYPTSRVITINKTGMPSRISPTTISSTKSFNTTSTDYSPGSYSTVQDDKFHPEYEDVDNFYEKPPIIIEKKNFSNGNPPPLPPLNQTTLQKLVDDSIHQNSKICEKKSNFKWTTIFAGIVLFSAIACLFFVIFFFKTSDKNYDNNDKIDRIPAAAAPITEKKTTKKFTEPIISANTLLTYLITKKDICLFEVTTLQAEQSRSDFESEHIKSAQILFFNNLSHSGVPVHPLQFQRYIRNLGVNQDCHIIVYDKGEQIWASYALWIFKLFGHERISLLNGGFLEWKKLQLSQSGPYPTEMGPGQFPEFVGNFQARWTAEYVSAFDDVMANFESKECDVVDAQSPEEYEGTAPGAVFGHIKNAINIPPEEIFDGSNNTWLDKANMSQIFANHGLQITRPVIVYCGTSLHASMIWLALHRLKYNATVYFGSWPEWVIRAPDYLKVIPELSQNLPTSKENLRPTPEITGKNSTIKPLS
;
A
#
# COMPACT_ATOMS: atom_id res chain seq x y z
N MET A 1 7.74 -21.45 5.43
CA MET A 1 7.55 -20.33 6.37
C MET A 1 8.79 -19.45 6.51
N GLY A 2 10.03 -19.95 6.65
CA GLY A 2 11.24 -19.09 6.78
C GLY A 2 11.79 -18.42 5.50
N GLY A 3 10.93 -18.14 4.51
CA GLY A 3 11.30 -17.46 3.26
C GLY A 3 11.11 -15.94 3.37
N LEU A 4 9.92 -15.50 3.79
CA LEU A 4 9.55 -14.09 3.95
C LEU A 4 10.41 -13.38 5.02
N ASP A 5 10.73 -14.06 6.12
CA ASP A 5 11.49 -13.47 7.24
C ASP A 5 12.90 -13.00 6.84
N ARG A 6 13.53 -13.63 5.84
CA ARG A 6 14.87 -13.23 5.35
C ARG A 6 14.83 -11.94 4.54
N TRP A 7 13.79 -11.74 3.74
CA TRP A 7 13.51 -10.49 3.03
C TRP A 7 13.26 -9.35 4.01
N ILE A 8 12.50 -9.64 5.07
CA ILE A 8 12.16 -8.67 6.12
C ILE A 8 13.37 -8.25 6.95
N GLN A 9 14.47 -9.00 6.98
CA GLN A 9 15.68 -8.58 7.72
C GLN A 9 16.66 -7.75 6.89
N HIS A 10 16.63 -7.86 5.55
CA HIS A 10 17.64 -7.26 4.67
C HIS A 10 17.15 -5.99 3.95
N SER A 11 15.85 -5.85 3.68
CA SER A 11 15.30 -4.68 2.97
C SER A 11 15.10 -3.44 3.85
N TYR A 12 15.70 -3.40 5.06
CA TYR A 12 15.60 -2.25 5.96
C TYR A 12 16.99 -1.67 6.24
N PRO A 13 17.19 -0.36 6.06
CA PRO A 13 18.43 0.27 6.48
C PRO A 13 18.56 0.09 8.00
N THR A 14 19.72 -0.40 8.44
CA THR A 14 20.15 -0.17 9.82
C THR A 14 20.25 1.34 9.98
N SER A 15 19.33 1.93 10.75
CA SER A 15 19.30 3.36 11.02
C SER A 15 20.71 3.81 11.43
N ARG A 16 21.32 4.72 10.67
CA ARG A 16 22.53 5.40 11.13
C ARG A 16 22.13 6.18 12.36
N VAL A 17 22.59 5.74 13.52
CA VAL A 17 22.52 6.48 14.77
C VAL A 17 23.23 7.81 14.56
N ILE A 18 22.47 8.90 14.39
CA ILE A 18 23.01 10.25 14.47
C ILE A 18 23.17 10.53 15.96
N THR A 19 24.36 10.23 16.48
CA THR A 19 24.76 10.64 17.83
C THR A 19 24.85 12.16 17.85
N ILE A 20 23.85 12.82 18.43
CA ILE A 20 23.95 14.23 18.77
C ILE A 20 24.93 14.34 19.95
N ASN A 21 26.17 14.70 19.65
CA ASN A 21 27.20 14.99 20.65
C ASN A 21 26.73 16.13 21.55
N LYS A 22 26.37 15.81 22.80
CA LYS A 22 26.28 16.80 23.88
C LYS A 22 27.71 17.19 24.28
N THR A 23 28.21 18.30 23.74
CA THR A 23 29.42 18.95 24.24
C THR A 23 29.07 20.09 25.19
N GLY A 24 29.48 19.90 26.45
CA GLY A 24 30.10 20.96 27.25
C GLY A 24 29.20 21.83 28.14
N MET A 25 29.10 21.47 29.42
CA MET A 25 29.38 22.41 30.52
C MET A 25 29.90 21.66 31.78
N PRO A 26 30.72 22.30 32.63
CA PRO A 26 31.75 21.57 33.37
C PRO A 26 31.53 21.42 34.88
N SER A 27 32.15 20.36 35.39
CA SER A 27 32.92 20.24 36.65
C SER A 27 32.25 19.89 37.99
N ARG A 28 32.73 18.73 38.49
CA ARG A 28 33.10 18.35 39.87
C ARG A 28 32.01 18.26 40.94
N ILE A 29 31.84 17.05 41.50
CA ILE A 29 32.38 16.62 42.81
C ILE A 29 32.40 15.07 42.86
N SER A 30 33.45 14.53 43.50
CA SER A 30 33.82 13.10 43.64
C SER A 30 32.98 12.33 44.69
N PRO A 31 33.10 10.99 44.79
CA PRO A 31 32.08 10.11 45.37
C PRO A 31 32.25 9.87 46.87
N THR A 32 31.18 9.50 47.56
CA THR A 32 31.28 8.90 48.90
C THR A 32 30.39 7.67 48.99
N THR A 33 31.06 6.53 49.12
CA THR A 33 30.54 5.21 49.46
C THR A 33 30.05 5.23 50.91
N ILE A 34 28.80 4.88 51.18
CA ILE A 34 28.38 4.38 52.50
C ILE A 34 27.44 3.18 52.30
N SER A 35 27.96 2.03 52.69
CA SER A 35 27.23 0.83 53.08
C SER A 35 26.45 1.10 54.36
N SER A 36 25.16 0.77 54.41
CA SER A 36 24.58 0.22 55.63
C SER A 36 23.38 -0.66 55.32
N THR A 37 23.53 -1.92 55.71
CA THR A 37 22.49 -2.92 55.91
C THR A 37 21.51 -2.50 57.01
N LYS A 38 20.21 -2.68 56.77
CA LYS A 38 19.25 -3.14 57.78
C LYS A 38 18.06 -3.82 57.11
N SER A 39 17.95 -5.12 57.38
CA SER A 39 16.79 -5.97 57.17
C SER A 39 15.68 -5.63 58.17
N PHE A 40 14.40 -5.74 57.77
CA PHE A 40 13.48 -6.80 58.22
C PHE A 40 12.05 -6.62 57.64
N ASN A 41 11.61 -7.70 56.97
CA ASN A 41 10.28 -8.34 56.93
C ASN A 41 8.99 -7.69 56.36
N THR A 42 8.52 -8.38 55.30
CA THR A 42 7.16 -8.92 55.04
C THR A 42 6.00 -7.97 54.77
N THR A 43 5.49 -7.98 53.54
CA THR A 43 4.24 -8.69 53.18
C THR A 43 4.04 -8.68 51.66
N SER A 44 3.83 -9.86 51.07
CA SER A 44 3.39 -10.03 49.69
C SER A 44 1.90 -9.69 49.59
N THR A 45 1.54 -8.83 48.65
CA THR A 45 0.18 -8.85 48.09
C THR A 45 0.29 -8.77 46.57
N ASP A 46 0.01 -9.92 45.95
CA ASP A 46 -0.26 -10.07 44.53
C ASP A 46 -1.50 -9.23 44.19
N TYR A 47 -1.38 -8.37 43.17
CA TYR A 47 -2.53 -7.72 42.53
C TYR A 47 -2.76 -8.39 41.17
N SER A 48 -3.83 -9.20 41.10
CA SER A 48 -4.42 -9.69 39.85
C SER A 48 -5.22 -8.57 39.16
N PRO A 49 -5.10 -8.38 37.83
CA PRO A 49 -6.04 -7.56 37.06
C PRO A 49 -7.37 -8.28 36.88
N GLY A 50 -8.46 -7.54 37.15
CA GLY A 50 -9.83 -8.02 37.22
C GLY A 50 -10.46 -8.47 35.90
N SER A 51 -11.50 -9.27 36.10
CA SER A 51 -12.42 -9.91 35.16
C SER A 51 -13.17 -8.95 34.23
N TYR A 52 -13.22 -9.31 32.95
CA TYR A 52 -14.17 -8.78 31.97
C TYR A 52 -15.60 -9.19 32.32
N SER A 53 -16.52 -8.23 32.29
CA SER A 53 -17.95 -8.47 32.42
C SER A 53 -18.50 -8.96 31.09
N THR A 54 -18.93 -10.22 31.01
CA THR A 54 -19.73 -10.75 29.91
C THR A 54 -21.18 -10.34 30.07
N VAL A 55 -21.73 -9.72 29.04
CA VAL A 55 -23.18 -9.56 28.83
C VAL A 55 -23.78 -10.96 28.70
N GLN A 56 -24.87 -11.23 29.44
CA GLN A 56 -25.68 -12.42 29.22
C GLN A 56 -26.43 -12.26 27.91
N ASP A 57 -26.02 -12.99 26.87
CA ASP A 57 -26.79 -13.12 25.64
C ASP A 57 -27.68 -14.36 25.68
N ASP A 58 -28.96 -14.12 25.45
CA ASP A 58 -30.01 -15.12 25.34
C ASP A 58 -29.73 -16.10 24.20
N LYS A 59 -29.91 -17.39 24.52
CA LYS A 59 -29.81 -18.51 23.60
C LYS A 59 -30.73 -18.31 22.40
N PHE A 60 -30.15 -18.45 21.19
CA PHE A 60 -30.69 -19.04 19.94
C PHE A 60 -30.25 -18.21 18.71
N HIS A 61 -29.16 -18.62 18.04
CA HIS A 61 -28.94 -18.64 16.57
C HIS A 61 -27.45 -18.96 16.23
N PRO A 62 -27.11 -19.35 14.98
CA PRO A 62 -26.16 -20.43 14.66
C PRO A 62 -24.69 -20.05 14.91
N GLU A 63 -23.88 -21.07 15.22
CA GLU A 63 -22.42 -21.04 15.40
C GLU A 63 -21.75 -20.06 14.43
N TYR A 64 -21.38 -18.90 14.97
CA TYR A 64 -20.50 -17.93 14.33
C TYR A 64 -19.07 -18.38 14.63
N GLU A 65 -18.35 -18.90 13.63
CA GLU A 65 -16.93 -19.20 13.78
C GLU A 65 -16.14 -17.89 13.92
N ASP A 66 -15.53 -17.71 15.09
CA ASP A 66 -14.63 -16.62 15.40
C ASP A 66 -13.33 -16.75 14.59
N VAL A 67 -13.03 -15.74 13.77
CA VAL A 67 -11.90 -15.72 12.82
C VAL A 67 -10.55 -15.58 13.56
N ASP A 68 -10.58 -15.17 14.83
CA ASP A 68 -9.38 -14.98 15.65
C ASP A 68 -8.73 -16.31 16.08
N ASN A 69 -9.44 -17.45 15.94
CA ASN A 69 -8.93 -18.77 16.31
C ASN A 69 -7.89 -19.36 15.33
N PHE A 70 -7.63 -18.71 14.18
CA PHE A 70 -6.66 -19.20 13.20
C PHE A 70 -5.19 -18.89 13.54
N TYR A 71 -4.95 -17.97 14.48
CA TYR A 71 -3.60 -17.43 14.72
C TYR A 71 -3.03 -17.72 16.12
N GLU A 72 -3.80 -18.33 17.02
CA GLU A 72 -3.35 -18.70 18.37
C GLU A 72 -3.20 -20.22 18.55
N LYS A 73 -2.26 -20.86 17.84
CA LYS A 73 -1.75 -22.17 18.25
C LYS A 73 -0.29 -22.07 18.69
N PRO A 74 0.04 -22.34 19.97
CA PRO A 74 1.42 -22.51 20.38
C PRO A 74 2.04 -23.76 19.73
N PRO A 75 3.38 -23.84 19.61
CA PRO A 75 4.02 -24.94 18.89
C PRO A 75 3.74 -26.29 19.57
N ILE A 76 3.27 -27.24 18.77
CA ILE A 76 3.11 -28.64 19.19
C ILE A 76 4.52 -29.20 19.47
N ILE A 77 4.78 -29.56 20.73
CA ILE A 77 5.93 -30.38 21.10
C ILE A 77 5.69 -31.77 20.51
N ILE A 78 6.34 -32.07 19.40
CA ILE A 78 6.33 -33.42 18.82
C ILE A 78 7.35 -34.25 19.59
N GLU A 79 6.87 -35.09 20.51
CA GLU A 79 7.65 -36.22 21.02
C GLU A 79 8.07 -37.11 19.84
N LYS A 80 9.37 -37.40 19.73
CA LYS A 80 9.93 -38.34 18.76
C LYS A 80 9.31 -39.73 18.96
N LYS A 81 8.29 -40.07 18.17
CA LYS A 81 7.91 -41.46 17.90
C LYS A 81 8.48 -41.88 16.55
N ASN A 82 9.31 -42.91 16.60
CA ASN A 82 9.90 -43.60 15.46
C ASN A 82 8.81 -44.01 14.46
N PHE A 83 8.84 -43.46 13.25
CA PHE A 83 8.10 -43.99 12.11
C PHE A 83 9.08 -44.70 11.16
N SER A 84 8.84 -46.01 11.02
CA SER A 84 9.46 -46.89 10.04
C SER A 84 9.02 -46.54 8.61
N ASN A 85 9.95 -46.71 7.67
CA ASN A 85 9.80 -46.55 6.21
C ASN A 85 8.48 -47.10 5.64
N GLY A 86 7.75 -46.23 4.93
CA GLY A 86 6.66 -46.59 4.03
C GLY A 86 6.33 -45.42 3.10
N ASN A 87 6.38 -45.63 1.78
CA ASN A 87 6.07 -44.59 0.78
C ASN A 87 4.59 -44.14 0.87
N PRO A 88 4.29 -42.84 0.65
CA PRO A 88 2.92 -42.34 0.66
C PRO A 88 2.12 -42.82 -0.56
N PRO A 89 0.78 -42.95 -0.44
CA PRO A 89 -0.08 -43.43 -1.52
C PRO A 89 -0.19 -42.41 -2.68
N PRO A 90 -0.42 -42.87 -3.91
CA PRO A 90 -0.54 -41.99 -5.08
C PRO A 90 -1.83 -41.16 -5.06
N LEU A 91 -1.74 -39.94 -5.59
CA LEU A 91 -2.84 -38.99 -5.71
C LEU A 91 -3.89 -39.45 -6.74
N PRO A 92 -5.19 -39.12 -6.54
CA PRO A 92 -6.24 -39.44 -7.49
C PRO A 92 -6.14 -38.58 -8.78
N PRO A 93 -6.63 -39.08 -9.93
CA PRO A 93 -6.48 -38.40 -11.22
C PRO A 93 -7.36 -37.15 -11.35
N LEU A 94 -6.77 -36.11 -11.94
CA LEU A 94 -7.36 -34.78 -12.14
C LEU A 94 -8.40 -34.78 -13.29
N ASN A 95 -9.62 -34.31 -13.03
CA ASN A 95 -10.67 -34.19 -14.05
C ASN A 95 -10.48 -32.90 -14.87
N GLN A 96 -10.00 -33.03 -16.10
CA GLN A 96 -9.63 -31.93 -17.01
C GLN A 96 -10.81 -31.00 -17.36
N THR A 97 -12.04 -31.49 -17.29
CA THR A 97 -13.24 -30.72 -17.70
C THR A 97 -13.60 -29.61 -16.72
N THR A 98 -13.23 -29.75 -15.43
CA THR A 98 -13.46 -28.72 -14.41
C THR A 98 -12.44 -27.59 -14.52
N LEU A 99 -11.22 -27.92 -14.94
CA LEU A 99 -10.13 -26.96 -15.15
C LEU A 99 -10.41 -26.04 -16.35
N GLN A 100 -10.91 -26.61 -17.45
CA GLN A 100 -11.24 -25.81 -18.63
C GLN A 100 -12.34 -24.78 -18.33
N LYS A 101 -13.34 -25.16 -17.54
CA LYS A 101 -14.45 -24.28 -17.18
C LYS A 101 -14.04 -23.13 -16.26
N LEU A 102 -13.07 -23.35 -15.37
CA LEU A 102 -12.51 -22.32 -14.50
C LEU A 102 -11.56 -21.36 -15.25
N VAL A 103 -10.87 -21.86 -16.27
CA VAL A 103 -10.02 -21.04 -17.16
C VAL A 103 -10.89 -20.14 -18.05
N ASP A 104 -11.98 -20.67 -18.60
CA ASP A 104 -12.87 -19.89 -19.47
C ASP A 104 -13.60 -18.77 -18.70
N ASP A 105 -14.00 -19.03 -17.44
CA ASP A 105 -14.66 -18.03 -16.58
C ASP A 105 -13.69 -16.93 -16.07
N SER A 106 -12.39 -17.22 -15.90
CA SER A 106 -11.39 -16.24 -15.44
C SER A 106 -10.94 -15.28 -16.56
N ILE A 107 -10.80 -15.79 -17.79
CA ILE A 107 -10.46 -15.00 -18.98
C ILE A 107 -11.54 -13.94 -19.25
N HIS A 108 -12.82 -14.26 -18.98
CA HIS A 108 -13.93 -13.36 -19.25
C HIS A 108 -14.12 -12.24 -18.19
N GLN A 109 -13.56 -12.40 -16.98
CA GLN A 109 -13.56 -11.36 -15.94
C GLN A 109 -12.31 -10.47 -15.98
N ASN A 110 -11.14 -11.03 -16.32
CA ASN A 110 -9.87 -10.30 -16.29
C ASN A 110 -9.68 -9.30 -17.45
N SER A 111 -10.39 -9.47 -18.57
CA SER A 111 -10.38 -8.49 -19.69
C SER A 111 -10.98 -7.13 -19.32
N LYS A 112 -11.74 -7.01 -18.22
CA LYS A 112 -12.42 -5.77 -17.82
C LYS A 112 -11.57 -4.77 -17.05
N ILE A 113 -10.40 -5.16 -16.53
CA ILE A 113 -9.56 -4.28 -15.70
C ILE A 113 -8.66 -3.40 -16.57
N CYS A 114 -8.23 -3.89 -17.74
CA CYS A 114 -7.42 -3.11 -18.70
C CYS A 114 -8.23 -2.35 -19.78
N GLU A 115 -9.45 -2.76 -20.14
CA GLU A 115 -10.22 -2.05 -21.19
C GLU A 115 -10.88 -0.74 -20.72
N LYS A 116 -10.99 -0.48 -19.41
CA LYS A 116 -11.90 0.56 -18.91
C LYS A 116 -11.26 1.94 -18.72
N LYS A 117 -10.88 2.56 -19.85
CA LYS A 117 -11.13 3.99 -20.21
C LYS A 117 -10.33 4.41 -21.46
N SER A 118 -10.69 3.85 -22.61
CA SER A 118 -10.52 4.54 -23.91
C SER A 118 -11.90 4.89 -24.47
N ASN A 119 -12.43 6.03 -24.04
CA ASN A 119 -13.69 6.56 -24.57
C ASN A 119 -13.41 7.35 -25.85
N PHE A 120 -13.46 6.70 -27.02
CA PHE A 120 -13.53 7.38 -28.31
C PHE A 120 -14.66 6.84 -29.20
N LYS A 121 -15.92 7.04 -28.78
CA LYS A 121 -17.11 7.08 -29.67
C LYS A 121 -18.21 8.04 -29.18
N TRP A 122 -17.87 9.11 -28.46
CA TRP A 122 -18.85 10.13 -28.04
C TRP A 122 -19.03 11.27 -29.05
N THR A 123 -18.07 11.49 -29.95
CA THR A 123 -18.09 12.61 -30.91
C THR A 123 -19.18 12.47 -31.98
N THR A 124 -19.51 11.24 -32.41
CA THR A 124 -20.57 10.99 -33.39
C THR A 124 -21.98 11.11 -32.81
N ILE A 125 -22.15 10.73 -31.53
CA ILE A 125 -23.44 10.83 -30.84
C ILE A 125 -23.74 12.29 -30.48
N PHE A 126 -22.75 13.05 -29.98
CA PHE A 126 -22.93 14.48 -29.72
C PHE A 126 -23.18 15.30 -30.99
N ALA A 127 -22.50 14.98 -32.11
CA ALA A 127 -22.77 15.63 -33.40
C ALA A 127 -24.21 15.34 -33.89
N GLY A 128 -24.70 14.10 -33.71
CA GLY A 128 -26.09 13.74 -34.04
C GLY A 128 -27.12 14.47 -33.18
N ILE A 129 -26.88 14.63 -31.88
CA ILE A 129 -27.78 15.35 -30.96
C ILE A 129 -27.82 16.85 -31.27
N VAL A 130 -26.67 17.45 -31.60
CA VAL A 130 -26.60 18.88 -32.00
C VAL A 130 -27.32 19.12 -33.33
N LEU A 131 -27.18 18.21 -34.30
CA LEU A 131 -27.87 18.30 -35.58
C LEU A 131 -29.39 18.11 -35.43
N PHE A 132 -29.82 17.17 -34.58
CA PHE A 132 -31.24 16.94 -34.30
C PHE A 132 -31.87 18.11 -33.55
N SER A 133 -31.15 18.72 -32.60
CA SER A 133 -31.54 19.96 -31.91
C SER A 133 -31.71 21.13 -32.87
N ALA A 134 -30.78 21.32 -33.82
CA ALA A 134 -30.88 22.39 -34.82
C ALA A 134 -32.08 22.20 -35.77
N ILE A 135 -32.35 20.97 -36.19
CA ILE A 135 -33.51 20.64 -37.04
C ILE A 135 -34.83 20.84 -36.26
N ALA A 136 -34.89 20.42 -35.00
CA ALA A 136 -36.06 20.62 -34.15
C ALA A 136 -36.35 22.11 -33.90
N CYS A 137 -35.32 22.93 -33.66
CA CYS A 137 -35.47 24.38 -33.55
C CYS A 137 -35.97 25.02 -34.86
N LEU A 138 -35.50 24.55 -36.02
CA LEU A 138 -35.97 25.04 -37.32
C LEU A 138 -37.46 24.72 -37.54
N PHE A 139 -37.89 23.52 -37.16
CA PHE A 139 -39.30 23.11 -37.20
C PHE A 139 -40.16 23.92 -36.22
N PHE A 140 -39.64 24.22 -35.02
CA PHE A 140 -40.35 25.03 -34.02
C PHE A 140 -40.56 26.46 -34.50
N VAL A 141 -39.54 27.08 -35.11
CA VAL A 141 -39.64 28.44 -35.67
C VAL A 141 -40.65 28.48 -36.83
N ILE A 142 -40.62 27.50 -37.74
CA ILE A 142 -41.59 27.42 -38.85
C ILE A 142 -43.03 27.19 -38.34
N PHE A 143 -43.19 26.42 -37.26
CA PHE A 143 -44.51 26.17 -36.65
C PHE A 143 -45.06 27.44 -35.99
N PHE A 144 -44.24 28.20 -35.26
CA PHE A 144 -44.65 29.46 -34.61
C PHE A 144 -44.97 30.58 -35.60
N PHE A 145 -44.23 30.69 -36.71
CA PHE A 145 -44.57 31.65 -37.78
C PHE A 145 -45.83 31.26 -38.57
N LYS A 146 -46.28 30.00 -38.49
CA LYS A 146 -47.51 29.52 -39.15
C LYS A 146 -48.76 29.62 -38.25
N THR A 147 -48.60 29.77 -36.94
CA THR A 147 -49.72 29.91 -35.99
C THR A 147 -49.94 31.34 -35.48
N SER A 148 -49.07 32.30 -35.80
CA SER A 148 -49.24 33.70 -35.41
C SER A 148 -50.07 34.47 -36.44
N ASP A 149 -51.31 34.04 -36.65
CA ASP A 149 -52.33 34.88 -37.28
C ASP A 149 -53.71 34.49 -36.72
N LYS A 150 -54.02 35.01 -35.52
CA LYS A 150 -55.37 35.32 -35.00
C LYS A 150 -55.32 35.81 -33.55
N ASN A 151 -55.39 37.13 -33.41
CA ASN A 151 -56.30 37.93 -32.56
C ASN A 151 -56.64 37.52 -31.11
N TYR A 152 -56.52 38.55 -30.27
CA TYR A 152 -57.44 39.04 -29.24
C TYR A 152 -57.26 38.62 -27.75
N ASP A 153 -56.68 39.56 -27.01
CA ASP A 153 -57.27 40.42 -25.96
C ASP A 153 -57.89 39.85 -24.66
N ASN A 154 -57.66 40.67 -23.62
CA ASN A 154 -58.30 40.82 -22.30
C ASN A 154 -57.82 40.04 -21.06
N ASN A 155 -57.47 40.88 -20.07
CA ASN A 155 -57.67 40.79 -18.62
C ASN A 155 -58.44 39.55 -18.12
N ASP A 156 -57.92 38.85 -17.11
CA ASP A 156 -58.37 39.08 -15.73
C ASP A 156 -57.58 38.26 -14.69
N LYS A 157 -57.79 38.67 -13.45
CA LYS A 157 -57.19 38.23 -12.19
C LYS A 157 -57.82 36.92 -11.70
N ILE A 158 -57.08 36.18 -10.84
CA ILE A 158 -57.51 35.31 -9.72
C ILE A 158 -57.24 33.78 -9.81
N ASP A 159 -56.66 33.33 -8.69
CA ASP A 159 -56.70 32.03 -8.00
C ASP A 159 -55.59 30.96 -8.09
N ARG A 160 -55.29 30.49 -6.87
CA ARG A 160 -54.21 29.62 -6.39
C ARG A 160 -54.58 28.15 -6.56
N ILE A 161 -53.64 27.30 -7.01
CA ILE A 161 -53.43 25.91 -6.52
C ILE A 161 -51.92 25.57 -6.65
N PRO A 162 -51.28 24.92 -5.65
CA PRO A 162 -49.85 24.64 -5.64
C PRO A 162 -49.54 23.25 -6.23
N ALA A 163 -48.55 23.14 -7.12
CA ALA A 163 -47.76 21.92 -7.33
C ALA A 163 -46.70 22.15 -8.42
N ALA A 164 -45.43 22.01 -8.07
CA ALA A 164 -44.48 21.13 -8.76
C ALA A 164 -43.08 21.36 -8.18
N ALA A 165 -42.51 20.28 -7.66
CA ALA A 165 -41.16 20.22 -7.14
C ALA A 165 -40.15 20.75 -8.15
N ALA A 166 -39.29 21.66 -7.70
CA ALA A 166 -38.08 22.00 -8.42
C ALA A 166 -37.22 20.74 -8.59
N PRO A 167 -36.63 20.48 -9.75
CA PRO A 167 -35.72 19.36 -9.91
C PRO A 167 -34.51 19.60 -9.00
N ILE A 168 -34.29 18.66 -8.08
CA ILE A 168 -33.07 18.57 -7.29
C ILE A 168 -31.93 18.40 -8.30
N THR A 169 -31.25 19.50 -8.59
CA THR A 169 -29.96 19.46 -9.27
C THR A 169 -29.01 18.75 -8.31
N GLU A 170 -28.70 17.48 -8.60
CA GLU A 170 -27.58 16.79 -7.99
C GLU A 170 -26.36 17.70 -8.11
N LYS A 171 -25.93 18.27 -6.98
CA LYS A 171 -24.63 18.90 -6.87
C LYS A 171 -23.61 17.82 -7.17
N LYS A 172 -23.10 17.84 -8.40
CA LYS A 172 -21.90 17.11 -8.81
C LYS A 172 -20.79 17.59 -7.89
N THR A 173 -20.57 16.87 -6.79
CA THR A 173 -19.50 17.11 -5.84
C THR A 173 -18.20 16.96 -6.60
N THR A 174 -17.63 18.08 -7.03
CA THR A 174 -16.27 18.12 -7.57
C THR A 174 -15.37 17.52 -6.49
N LYS A 175 -14.87 16.30 -6.73
CA LYS A 175 -13.94 15.56 -5.86
C LYS A 175 -12.75 16.50 -5.61
N LYS A 176 -12.75 17.19 -4.47
CA LYS A 176 -11.73 18.19 -4.14
C LYS A 176 -10.40 17.45 -4.02
N PHE A 177 -9.48 17.71 -4.95
CA PHE A 177 -8.16 17.09 -4.94
C PHE A 177 -7.41 17.58 -3.70
N THR A 178 -7.17 16.69 -2.74
CA THR A 178 -6.30 16.96 -1.60
C THR A 178 -4.86 16.78 -2.07
N GLU A 179 -3.99 17.78 -1.84
CA GLU A 179 -2.56 17.61 -2.12
C GLU A 179 -2.02 16.44 -1.27
N PRO A 180 -1.37 15.44 -1.89
CA PRO A 180 -0.97 14.23 -1.19
C PRO A 180 0.20 14.46 -0.22
N ILE A 181 0.97 15.53 -0.41
CA ILE A 181 2.09 15.93 0.44
C ILE A 181 1.88 17.40 0.84
N ILE A 182 1.92 17.69 2.14
CA ILE A 182 1.76 19.05 2.70
C ILE A 182 3.02 19.49 3.44
N SER A 183 3.23 20.80 3.56
CA SER A 183 4.33 21.37 4.33
C SER A 183 4.01 21.49 5.83
N ALA A 184 5.04 21.59 6.67
CA ALA A 184 4.90 21.90 8.09
C ALA A 184 4.08 23.19 8.33
N ASN A 185 4.27 24.24 7.53
CA ASN A 185 3.48 25.47 7.65
C ASN A 185 1.99 25.24 7.38
N THR A 186 1.65 24.32 6.48
CA THR A 186 0.26 23.96 6.18
C THR A 186 -0.37 23.23 7.36
N LEU A 187 0.33 22.24 7.93
CA LEU A 187 -0.12 21.55 9.13
C LEU A 187 -0.27 22.51 10.32
N LEU A 188 0.72 23.39 10.53
CA LEU A 188 0.67 24.43 11.54
C LEU A 188 -0.58 25.32 11.38
N THR A 189 -0.89 25.72 10.16
CA THR A 189 -2.11 26.49 9.86
C THR A 189 -3.35 25.71 10.28
N TYR A 190 -3.41 24.40 10.02
CA TYR A 190 -4.54 23.56 10.42
C TYR A 190 -4.68 23.46 11.94
N LEU A 191 -3.57 23.33 12.67
CA LEU A 191 -3.56 23.31 14.13
C LEU A 191 -4.01 24.65 14.73
N ILE A 192 -3.51 25.78 14.23
CA ILE A 192 -3.87 27.12 14.72
C ILE A 192 -5.35 27.42 14.42
N THR A 193 -5.82 27.07 13.23
CA THR A 193 -7.21 27.31 12.81
C THR A 193 -8.19 26.26 13.33
N LYS A 194 -7.72 25.29 14.13
CA LYS A 194 -8.51 24.19 14.71
C LYS A 194 -9.35 23.47 13.66
N LYS A 195 -8.75 23.20 12.49
CA LYS A 195 -9.41 22.33 11.51
C LYS A 195 -9.53 20.93 12.06
N ASP A 196 -10.63 20.28 11.69
CA ASP A 196 -10.86 18.88 12.00
C ASP A 196 -9.92 18.00 11.16
N ILE A 197 -8.83 17.57 11.81
CA ILE A 197 -7.78 16.73 11.25
C ILE A 197 -7.54 15.53 12.17
N CYS A 198 -7.15 14.40 11.59
CA CYS A 198 -6.69 13.23 12.30
C CYS A 198 -5.19 13.11 12.03
N LEU A 199 -4.36 13.49 13.00
CA LEU A 199 -2.91 13.54 12.87
C LEU A 199 -2.28 12.26 13.44
N PHE A 200 -1.47 11.56 12.64
CA PHE A 200 -0.87 10.30 13.04
C PHE A 200 0.65 10.27 12.80
N GLU A 201 1.39 9.83 13.83
CA GLU A 201 2.76 9.35 13.67
C GLU A 201 2.74 7.86 13.37
N VAL A 202 3.28 7.44 12.23
CA VAL A 202 3.33 6.03 11.82
C VAL A 202 4.57 5.37 12.40
N THR A 203 4.40 4.21 13.04
CA THR A 203 5.51 3.48 13.65
C THR A 203 6.36 2.75 12.63
N THR A 204 7.59 2.42 13.02
CA THR A 204 8.39 1.41 12.33
C THR A 204 7.96 0.00 12.74
N LEU A 205 8.67 -1.03 12.28
CA LEU A 205 8.53 -2.41 12.78
C LEU A 205 8.91 -2.55 14.27
N GLN A 206 9.72 -1.65 14.80
CA GLN A 206 10.11 -1.63 16.22
C GLN A 206 9.06 -0.84 17.02
N ALA A 207 7.87 -1.44 17.16
CA ALA A 207 6.68 -0.78 17.72
C ALA A 207 6.92 -0.18 19.12
N GLU A 208 7.61 -0.92 20.01
CA GLU A 208 7.91 -0.45 21.37
C GLU A 208 8.86 0.75 21.38
N GLN A 209 9.90 0.72 20.53
CA GLN A 209 10.81 1.85 20.39
C GLN A 209 10.08 3.07 19.81
N SER A 210 9.28 2.85 18.76
CA SER A 210 8.47 3.91 18.15
C SER A 210 7.50 4.53 19.17
N ARG A 211 6.89 3.72 20.03
CA ARG A 211 6.04 4.18 21.13
C ARG A 211 6.82 5.01 22.15
N SER A 212 7.98 4.53 22.59
CA SER A 212 8.84 5.27 23.52
C SER A 212 9.27 6.61 22.92
N ASP A 213 9.63 6.64 21.64
CA ASP A 213 10.05 7.87 20.95
C ASP A 213 8.89 8.85 20.81
N PHE A 214 7.70 8.37 20.46
CA PHE A 214 6.47 9.16 20.42
C PHE A 214 6.13 9.74 21.80
N GLU A 215 6.18 8.92 22.86
CA GLU A 215 5.91 9.35 24.23
C GLU A 215 6.95 10.38 24.72
N SER A 216 8.18 10.30 24.23
CA SER A 216 9.21 11.29 24.55
C SER A 216 8.93 12.65 23.90
N GLU A 217 8.50 12.65 22.62
CA GLU A 217 8.10 13.86 21.90
C GLU A 217 7.40 13.53 20.57
N HIS A 218 6.26 14.17 20.32
CA HIS A 218 5.50 14.07 19.07
C HIS A 218 4.88 15.43 18.70
N ILE A 219 4.36 15.55 17.47
CA ILE A 219 3.63 16.76 17.07
C ILE A 219 2.35 16.85 17.91
N LYS A 220 2.06 18.04 18.44
CA LYS A 220 0.86 18.28 19.25
C LYS A 220 -0.40 17.71 18.60
N SER A 221 -1.25 17.05 19.38
CA SER A 221 -2.49 16.35 18.99
C SER A 221 -2.32 15.10 18.12
N ALA A 222 -1.09 14.68 17.80
CA ALA A 222 -0.88 13.44 17.09
C ALA A 222 -1.30 12.23 17.95
N GLN A 223 -1.69 11.17 17.26
CA GLN A 223 -1.84 9.83 17.82
C GLN A 223 -0.85 8.89 17.15
N ILE A 224 -0.54 7.77 17.79
CA ILE A 224 0.31 6.73 17.19
C ILE A 224 -0.51 5.84 16.25
N LEU A 225 0.04 5.56 15.07
CA LEU A 225 -0.51 4.62 14.09
C LEU A 225 0.46 3.46 13.91
N PHE A 226 0.13 2.31 14.50
CA PHE A 226 0.97 1.12 14.46
C PHE A 226 0.96 0.49 13.07
N PHE A 227 2.14 0.38 12.46
CA PHE A 227 2.32 -0.22 11.14
C PHE A 227 1.79 -1.67 11.07
N ASN A 228 1.96 -2.45 12.14
CA ASN A 228 1.49 -3.85 12.21
C ASN A 228 -0.04 -3.98 12.16
N ASN A 229 -0.79 -2.90 12.42
CA ASN A 229 -2.24 -2.87 12.21
C ASN A 229 -2.65 -2.47 10.79
N LEU A 230 -1.69 -2.05 9.95
CA LEU A 230 -1.88 -1.73 8.54
C LEU A 230 -1.40 -2.86 7.63
N SER A 231 -0.38 -3.59 8.08
CA SER A 231 0.38 -4.51 7.25
C SER A 231 0.79 -5.77 8.00
N HIS A 232 0.81 -6.90 7.28
CA HIS A 232 1.59 -8.08 7.65
C HIS A 232 2.67 -8.31 6.59
N SER A 233 3.92 -7.97 6.91
CA SER A 233 5.08 -8.14 6.02
C SER A 233 4.95 -7.48 4.64
N GLY A 234 4.33 -6.29 4.58
CA GLY A 234 4.12 -5.55 3.34
C GLY A 234 2.75 -5.78 2.69
N VAL A 235 2.04 -6.83 3.08
CA VAL A 235 0.69 -7.15 2.61
C VAL A 235 -0.35 -6.38 3.45
N PRO A 236 -1.30 -5.66 2.83
CA PRO A 236 -2.39 -4.99 3.56
C PRO A 236 -3.18 -5.97 4.43
N VAL A 237 -3.56 -5.55 5.64
CA VAL A 237 -4.51 -6.30 6.48
C VAL A 237 -5.90 -6.37 5.84
N HIS A 238 -6.78 -7.22 6.36
CA HIS A 238 -8.15 -7.30 5.86
C HIS A 238 -8.91 -5.96 6.06
N PRO A 239 -9.76 -5.50 5.12
CA PRO A 239 -10.46 -4.21 5.23
C PRO A 239 -11.27 -4.03 6.53
N LEU A 240 -11.88 -5.11 7.05
CA LEU A 240 -12.63 -5.03 8.31
C LEU A 240 -11.72 -4.86 9.53
N GLN A 241 -10.53 -5.47 9.54
CA GLN A 241 -9.54 -5.29 10.60
C GLN A 241 -9.04 -3.84 10.60
N PHE A 242 -8.67 -3.33 9.42
CA PHE A 242 -8.30 -1.92 9.26
C PHE A 242 -9.41 -0.98 9.70
N GLN A 243 -10.65 -1.22 9.27
CA GLN A 243 -11.80 -0.40 9.66
C GLN A 243 -11.98 -0.35 11.18
N ARG A 244 -11.96 -1.50 11.87
CA ARG A 244 -12.09 -1.57 13.33
C ARG A 244 -10.97 -0.78 14.02
N TYR A 245 -9.73 -0.98 13.57
CA TYR A 245 -8.57 -0.28 14.13
C TYR A 245 -8.68 1.24 13.97
N ILE A 246 -8.95 1.73 12.75
CA ILE A 246 -9.06 3.15 12.45
C ILE A 246 -10.25 3.81 13.18
N ARG A 247 -11.38 3.10 13.32
CA ARG A 247 -12.51 3.58 14.15
C ARG A 247 -12.14 3.70 15.62
N ASN A 248 -11.37 2.76 16.16
CA ASN A 248 -10.91 2.81 17.55
C ASN A 248 -9.92 3.96 17.81
N LEU A 249 -9.30 4.51 16.75
CA LEU A 249 -8.52 5.76 16.79
C LEU A 249 -9.40 7.03 16.67
N GLY A 250 -10.72 6.89 16.71
CA GLY A 250 -11.69 8.00 16.64
C GLY A 250 -11.88 8.58 15.24
N VAL A 251 -11.40 7.91 14.19
CA VAL A 251 -11.43 8.48 12.83
C VAL A 251 -12.80 8.33 12.19
N ASN A 252 -13.36 9.47 11.77
CA ASN A 252 -14.57 9.52 10.96
C ASN A 252 -14.26 9.49 9.44
N GLN A 253 -15.25 9.09 8.65
CA GLN A 253 -15.16 8.96 7.20
C GLN A 253 -14.73 10.26 6.50
N ASP A 254 -15.13 11.40 7.07
CA ASP A 254 -14.88 12.73 6.57
C ASP A 254 -13.69 13.41 7.24
N CYS A 255 -12.90 12.73 8.09
CA CYS A 255 -11.71 13.33 8.67
C CYS A 255 -10.67 13.69 7.59
N HIS A 256 -9.87 14.75 7.77
CA HIS A 256 -8.65 14.94 6.97
C HIS A 256 -7.50 14.25 7.69
N ILE A 257 -7.08 13.11 7.18
CA ILE A 257 -5.99 12.35 7.78
C ILE A 257 -4.66 12.95 7.36
N ILE A 258 -3.77 13.17 8.32
CA ILE A 258 -2.40 13.62 8.08
C ILE A 258 -1.47 12.60 8.73
N VAL A 259 -0.65 11.94 7.92
CA VAL A 259 0.32 10.95 8.38
C VAL A 259 1.74 11.51 8.29
N TYR A 260 2.57 11.16 9.24
CA TYR A 260 4.00 11.47 9.24
C TYR A 260 4.77 10.35 9.93
N ASP A 261 6.08 10.28 9.71
CA ASP A 261 6.98 9.43 10.49
C ASP A 261 8.18 10.28 10.95
N LYS A 262 9.19 9.65 11.56
CA LYS A 262 10.34 10.39 12.11
C LYS A 262 11.25 11.02 11.06
N GLY A 263 11.02 10.77 9.77
CA GLY A 263 11.64 11.51 8.70
C GLY A 263 11.76 10.73 7.42
N GLU A 264 11.96 9.43 7.49
CA GLU A 264 12.24 8.52 6.37
C GLU A 264 11.13 8.54 5.30
N GLN A 265 9.92 8.95 5.66
CA GLN A 265 8.70 9.06 4.86
C GLN A 265 8.20 7.75 4.24
N ILE A 266 8.91 6.65 4.46
CA ILE A 266 8.57 5.32 3.98
C ILE A 266 7.32 4.76 4.67
N TRP A 267 7.24 4.89 6.00
CA TRP A 267 6.12 4.39 6.80
C TRP A 267 4.86 5.23 6.56
N ALA A 268 5.04 6.55 6.52
CA ALA A 268 3.96 7.48 6.19
C ALA A 268 3.44 7.27 4.75
N SER A 269 4.33 6.99 3.78
CA SER A 269 3.93 6.71 2.39
C SER A 269 3.09 5.43 2.31
N TYR A 270 3.50 4.38 3.02
CA TYR A 270 2.75 3.14 3.07
C TYR A 270 1.38 3.33 3.71
N ALA A 271 1.31 4.02 4.86
CA ALA A 271 0.04 4.34 5.49
C ALA A 271 -0.87 5.13 4.53
N LEU A 272 -0.33 6.13 3.83
CA LEU A 272 -1.09 6.90 2.84
C LEU A 272 -1.67 5.99 1.75
N TRP A 273 -0.86 5.08 1.20
CA TRP A 273 -1.32 4.09 0.23
C TRP A 273 -2.43 3.20 0.78
N ILE A 274 -2.30 2.70 2.02
CA ILE A 274 -3.32 1.85 2.67
C ILE A 274 -4.65 2.58 2.85
N PHE A 275 -4.64 3.84 3.31
CA PHE A 275 -5.87 4.63 3.42
C PHE A 275 -6.55 4.83 2.06
N LYS A 276 -5.77 5.09 1.01
CA LYS A 276 -6.27 5.21 -0.37
C LYS A 276 -6.84 3.89 -0.88
N LEU A 277 -6.13 2.78 -0.67
CA LEU A 277 -6.57 1.42 -0.99
C LEU A 277 -7.91 1.09 -0.32
N PHE A 278 -8.10 1.51 0.93
CA PHE A 278 -9.36 1.37 1.67
C PHE A 278 -10.34 2.53 1.47
N GLY A 279 -10.17 3.31 0.39
CA GLY A 279 -11.18 4.21 -0.14
C GLY A 279 -11.26 5.57 0.55
N HIS A 280 -10.31 5.91 1.42
CA HIS A 280 -10.23 7.21 2.07
C HIS A 280 -9.36 8.18 1.28
N GLU A 281 -10.01 9.13 0.61
CA GLU A 281 -9.34 10.05 -0.32
C GLU A 281 -8.70 11.26 0.36
N ARG A 282 -9.19 11.64 1.54
CA ARG A 282 -8.83 12.90 2.20
C ARG A 282 -7.66 12.71 3.16
N ILE A 283 -6.55 12.23 2.59
CA ILE A 283 -5.29 11.99 3.31
C ILE A 283 -4.13 12.77 2.68
N SER A 284 -3.24 13.26 3.53
CA SER A 284 -1.97 13.88 3.16
C SER A 284 -0.83 13.34 4.02
N LEU A 285 0.37 13.37 3.48
CA LEU A 285 1.62 13.08 4.17
C LEU A 285 2.33 14.39 4.53
N LEU A 286 2.93 14.48 5.72
CA LEU A 286 3.72 15.65 6.15
C LEU A 286 5.14 15.58 5.59
N ASN A 287 5.48 16.50 4.68
CA ASN A 287 6.82 16.57 4.11
C ASN A 287 7.88 16.85 5.19
N GLY A 288 8.91 16.01 5.22
CA GLY A 288 10.04 16.07 6.13
C GLY A 288 9.77 15.40 7.47
N GLY A 289 8.55 14.91 7.70
CA GLY A 289 8.15 14.21 8.90
C GLY A 289 8.37 15.03 10.18
N PHE A 290 8.61 14.31 11.28
CA PHE A 290 8.92 14.92 12.57
C PHE A 290 10.25 15.70 12.57
N LEU A 291 11.24 15.22 11.81
CA LEU A 291 12.57 15.83 11.77
C LEU A 291 12.52 17.28 11.24
N GLU A 292 11.80 17.52 10.15
CA GLU A 292 11.63 18.88 9.61
C GLU A 292 10.80 19.75 10.56
N TRP A 293 9.75 19.18 11.19
CA TRP A 293 8.98 19.88 12.23
C TRP A 293 9.88 20.39 13.36
N LYS A 294 10.77 19.53 13.88
CA LYS A 294 11.75 19.88 14.92
C LYS A 294 12.77 20.90 14.44
N LYS A 295 13.27 20.77 13.21
CA LYS A 295 14.21 21.74 12.62
C LYS A 295 13.59 23.13 12.53
N LEU A 296 12.32 23.25 12.13
CA LEU A 296 11.61 24.52 12.07
C LEU A 296 11.30 25.07 13.46
N GLN A 297 10.95 24.21 14.43
CA GLN A 297 10.80 24.58 15.84
C GLN A 297 12.08 25.26 16.37
N LEU A 298 13.25 24.67 16.11
CA LEU A 298 14.54 25.16 16.59
C LEU A 298 15.04 26.41 15.84
N SER A 299 14.91 26.44 14.51
CA SER A 299 15.49 27.50 13.67
C SER A 299 14.68 28.80 13.66
N GLN A 300 13.36 28.72 13.83
CA GLN A 300 12.48 29.90 13.73
C GLN A 300 12.08 30.46 15.11
N SER A 301 12.61 29.92 16.21
CA SER A 301 12.02 30.09 17.57
C SER A 301 10.49 29.91 17.49
N GLY A 302 10.07 28.94 16.68
CA GLY A 302 8.82 29.03 15.92
C GLY A 302 7.63 28.42 16.64
N PRO A 303 6.39 28.72 16.19
CA PRO A 303 5.16 28.23 16.78
C PRO A 303 4.85 26.78 16.37
N TYR A 304 5.83 25.86 16.40
CA TYR A 304 5.66 24.44 16.04
C TYR A 304 5.47 23.61 17.30
N PRO A 305 4.23 23.41 17.78
CA PRO A 305 3.99 22.76 19.07
C PRO A 305 4.31 21.27 19.03
N THR A 306 4.89 20.78 20.11
CA THR A 306 5.10 19.36 20.41
C THR A 306 4.46 19.00 21.76
N GLU A 307 4.20 17.72 21.97
CA GLU A 307 3.64 17.15 23.20
C GLU A 307 4.46 15.93 23.64
N MET A 308 4.32 15.57 24.92
CA MET A 308 4.93 14.39 25.54
C MET A 308 3.83 13.50 26.11
N GLY A 309 4.14 12.22 26.30
CA GLY A 309 3.20 11.21 26.80
C GLY A 309 2.49 10.44 25.67
N PRO A 310 1.51 9.59 26.00
CA PRO A 310 0.94 8.60 25.07
C PRO A 310 0.08 9.17 23.93
N GLY A 311 0.01 10.50 23.79
CA GLY A 311 -0.84 11.19 22.83
C GLY A 311 -2.29 11.30 23.32
N GLN A 312 -3.17 11.78 22.44
CA GLN A 312 -4.59 11.94 22.76
C GLN A 312 -5.34 10.64 22.50
N PHE A 313 -6.03 10.11 23.51
CA PHE A 313 -6.96 9.01 23.32
C PHE A 313 -8.28 9.55 22.79
N PRO A 314 -8.89 8.91 21.78
CA PRO A 314 -10.19 9.32 21.28
C PRO A 314 -11.27 9.04 22.34
N GLU A 315 -12.16 10.00 22.54
CA GLU A 315 -13.30 9.87 23.47
C GLU A 315 -14.46 9.05 22.87
N PHE A 316 -14.39 8.73 21.59
CA PHE A 316 -15.44 8.03 20.84
C PHE A 316 -14.84 7.08 19.80
N VAL A 317 -15.65 6.10 19.39
CA VAL A 317 -15.34 5.24 18.25
C VAL A 317 -15.82 5.93 16.98
N GLY A 318 -14.92 6.15 16.03
CA GLY A 318 -15.22 6.81 14.76
C GLY A 318 -16.12 6.00 13.83
N ASN A 319 -16.57 6.62 12.75
CA ASN A 319 -17.48 6.02 11.77
C ASN A 319 -16.83 5.60 10.43
N PHE A 320 -15.50 5.55 10.35
CA PHE A 320 -14.74 5.20 9.14
C PHE A 320 -15.31 3.97 8.41
N GLN A 321 -15.41 4.00 7.09
CA GLN A 321 -15.86 2.87 6.26
C GLN A 321 -14.78 2.50 5.25
N ALA A 322 -14.19 1.32 5.45
CA ALA A 322 -13.20 0.79 4.54
C ALA A 322 -13.88 0.30 3.25
N ARG A 323 -13.39 0.76 2.10
CA ARG A 323 -13.83 0.31 0.78
C ARG A 323 -12.63 -0.04 -0.07
N TRP A 324 -12.49 -1.32 -0.42
CA TRP A 324 -11.45 -1.78 -1.32
C TRP A 324 -11.50 -1.03 -2.65
N THR A 325 -10.36 -0.45 -3.05
CA THR A 325 -10.22 0.35 -4.26
C THR A 325 -9.13 -0.26 -5.14
N ALA A 326 -9.56 -1.09 -6.09
CA ALA A 326 -8.70 -1.79 -7.03
C ALA A 326 -7.80 -0.85 -7.88
N GLU A 327 -8.16 0.43 -8.01
CA GLU A 327 -7.36 1.44 -8.73
C GLU A 327 -5.98 1.72 -8.09
N TYR A 328 -5.71 1.22 -6.87
CA TYR A 328 -4.46 1.45 -6.16
C TYR A 328 -3.61 0.19 -5.96
N VAL A 329 -4.05 -0.96 -6.49
CA VAL A 329 -3.44 -2.25 -6.18
C VAL A 329 -3.49 -3.18 -7.39
N SER A 330 -2.42 -3.94 -7.57
CA SER A 330 -2.35 -5.07 -8.51
C SER A 330 -2.08 -6.35 -7.73
N ALA A 331 -2.64 -7.47 -8.21
CA ALA A 331 -2.35 -8.81 -7.74
C ALA A 331 -1.41 -9.55 -8.72
N PHE A 332 -0.95 -10.74 -8.34
CA PHE A 332 -0.09 -11.58 -9.18
C PHE A 332 -0.63 -11.76 -10.61
N ASP A 333 -1.94 -12.05 -10.73
CA ASP A 333 -2.56 -12.31 -12.03
C ASP A 333 -2.60 -11.06 -12.93
N ASP A 334 -2.69 -9.85 -12.35
CA ASP A 334 -2.62 -8.60 -13.11
C ASP A 334 -1.22 -8.40 -13.70
N VAL A 335 -0.18 -8.67 -12.92
CA VAL A 335 1.22 -8.59 -13.38
C VAL A 335 1.51 -9.67 -14.43
N MET A 336 1.00 -10.89 -14.23
CA MET A 336 1.14 -11.99 -15.19
C MET A 336 0.46 -11.67 -16.53
N ALA A 337 -0.78 -11.15 -16.50
CA ALA A 337 -1.51 -10.76 -17.70
C ALA A 337 -0.80 -9.63 -18.48
N ASN A 338 -0.13 -8.71 -17.78
CA ASN A 338 0.61 -7.61 -18.40
C ASN A 338 1.78 -8.08 -19.29
N PHE A 339 2.30 -9.30 -19.12
CA PHE A 339 3.33 -9.84 -20.02
C PHE A 339 2.83 -10.06 -21.44
N GLU A 340 1.56 -10.43 -21.58
CA GLU A 340 0.91 -10.62 -22.88
C GLU A 340 0.43 -9.28 -23.43
N SER A 341 -0.24 -8.46 -22.60
CA SER A 341 -0.85 -7.21 -23.05
C SER A 341 0.15 -6.06 -23.26
N LYS A 342 1.20 -5.99 -22.44
CA LYS A 342 2.22 -4.91 -22.42
C LYS A 342 1.62 -3.51 -22.28
N GLU A 343 0.48 -3.42 -21.62
CA GLU A 343 -0.27 -2.17 -21.47
C GLU A 343 0.28 -1.29 -20.35
N CYS A 344 0.89 -1.90 -19.34
CA CYS A 344 1.47 -1.22 -18.19
C CYS A 344 3.00 -1.31 -18.19
N ASP A 345 3.64 -0.25 -17.72
CA ASP A 345 5.05 -0.29 -17.36
C ASP A 345 5.19 -0.90 -15.97
N VAL A 346 6.20 -1.75 -15.75
CA VAL A 346 6.46 -2.38 -14.45
C VAL A 346 7.72 -1.75 -13.87
N VAL A 347 7.65 -1.15 -12.68
CA VAL A 347 8.82 -0.59 -12.01
C VAL A 347 9.09 -1.27 -10.68
N ASP A 348 10.37 -1.54 -10.48
CA ASP A 348 10.95 -2.15 -9.30
C ASP A 348 11.59 -1.07 -8.43
N ALA A 349 11.09 -0.92 -7.21
CA ALA A 349 11.59 0.03 -6.22
C ALA A 349 12.60 -0.59 -5.23
N GLN A 350 13.11 -1.79 -5.51
CA GLN A 350 14.25 -2.39 -4.80
C GLN A 350 15.52 -1.56 -5.02
N SER A 351 16.53 -1.76 -4.16
CA SER A 351 17.86 -1.19 -4.42
C SER A 351 18.46 -1.76 -5.72
N PRO A 352 19.44 -1.10 -6.34
CA PRO A 352 20.11 -1.64 -7.52
C PRO A 352 20.72 -3.02 -7.26
N GLU A 353 21.28 -3.27 -6.07
CA GLU A 353 21.88 -4.55 -5.71
C GLU A 353 20.84 -5.67 -5.55
N GLU A 354 19.68 -5.36 -4.96
CA GLU A 354 18.54 -6.26 -4.85
C GLU A 354 17.92 -6.56 -6.24
N TYR A 355 17.76 -5.54 -7.09
CA TYR A 355 17.27 -5.69 -8.46
C TYR A 355 18.20 -6.54 -9.32
N GLU A 356 19.51 -6.27 -9.27
CA GLU A 356 20.54 -7.03 -10.01
C GLU A 356 20.81 -8.40 -9.40
N GLY A 357 20.21 -8.76 -8.26
CA GLY A 357 20.39 -10.07 -7.63
C GLY A 357 21.77 -10.27 -6.99
N THR A 358 22.48 -9.19 -6.67
CA THR A 358 23.83 -9.22 -6.08
C THR A 358 23.84 -8.97 -4.58
N ALA A 359 22.73 -8.48 -4.01
CA ALA A 359 22.56 -8.33 -2.57
C ALA A 359 22.60 -9.69 -1.86
N PRO A 360 23.23 -9.79 -0.67
CA PRO A 360 23.26 -11.03 0.10
C PRO A 360 21.98 -11.22 0.93
N GLY A 361 21.70 -12.46 1.34
CA GLY A 361 20.71 -12.76 2.39
C GLY A 361 19.37 -13.32 1.91
N ALA A 362 19.04 -13.15 0.62
CA ALA A 362 17.85 -13.72 0.00
C ALA A 362 18.08 -14.00 -1.51
N VAL A 363 17.05 -14.55 -2.19
CA VAL A 363 17.11 -14.82 -3.64
C VAL A 363 16.64 -13.59 -4.40
N PHE A 364 17.56 -12.64 -4.57
CA PHE A 364 17.33 -11.36 -5.23
C PHE A 364 17.31 -11.47 -6.77
N GLY A 365 16.83 -10.42 -7.41
CA GLY A 365 16.52 -10.37 -8.84
C GLY A 365 15.30 -9.50 -9.11
N HIS A 366 14.79 -9.57 -10.34
CA HIS A 366 13.66 -8.75 -10.77
C HIS A 366 12.73 -9.46 -11.76
N ILE A 367 11.54 -8.88 -11.88
CA ILE A 367 10.54 -9.25 -12.87
C ILE A 367 11.08 -8.88 -14.25
N LYS A 368 11.07 -9.81 -15.19
CA LYS A 368 11.61 -9.56 -16.54
C LYS A 368 10.99 -8.32 -17.19
N ASN A 369 11.84 -7.46 -17.74
CA ASN A 369 11.51 -6.15 -18.33
C ASN A 369 11.06 -5.06 -17.34
N ALA A 370 11.13 -5.30 -16.02
CA ALA A 370 10.90 -4.24 -15.04
C ALA A 370 11.98 -3.16 -15.15
N ILE A 371 11.61 -1.93 -14.80
CA ILE A 371 12.51 -0.76 -14.76
C ILE A 371 12.86 -0.52 -13.29
N ASN A 372 14.15 -0.50 -12.94
CA ASN A 372 14.55 -0.20 -11.56
C ASN A 372 14.53 1.31 -11.30
N ILE A 373 13.73 1.74 -10.33
CA ILE A 373 13.68 3.13 -9.84
C ILE A 373 13.62 3.10 -8.31
N PRO A 374 14.78 3.12 -7.62
CA PRO A 374 14.84 3.17 -6.17
C PRO A 374 14.30 4.49 -5.59
N PRO A 375 13.76 4.53 -4.36
CA PRO A 375 13.27 5.76 -3.74
C PRO A 375 14.33 6.86 -3.63
N GLU A 376 15.61 6.51 -3.54
CA GLU A 376 16.75 7.45 -3.47
C GLU A 376 16.84 8.36 -4.69
N GLU A 377 16.27 7.97 -5.84
CA GLU A 377 16.20 8.85 -7.00
C GLU A 377 15.20 10.00 -6.80
N ILE A 378 14.11 9.78 -6.05
CA ILE A 378 13.02 10.75 -5.88
C ILE A 378 12.96 11.39 -4.48
N PHE A 379 13.76 10.88 -3.56
CA PHE A 379 13.81 11.30 -2.17
C PHE A 379 15.27 11.47 -1.72
N ASP A 380 15.62 12.68 -1.30
CA ASP A 380 16.93 12.96 -0.72
C ASP A 380 16.91 12.60 0.76
N GLY A 381 17.43 11.42 1.10
CA GLY A 381 17.53 10.96 2.49
C GLY A 381 18.50 11.78 3.36
N SER A 382 19.43 12.55 2.77
CA SER A 382 20.36 13.40 3.53
C SER A 382 19.69 14.68 4.04
N ASN A 383 18.79 15.25 3.24
CA ASN A 383 17.99 16.42 3.59
C ASN A 383 16.55 16.07 3.97
N ASN A 384 16.23 14.78 4.00
CA ASN A 384 14.95 14.24 4.39
C ASN A 384 13.76 14.81 3.60
N THR A 385 13.95 15.01 2.30
CA THR A 385 13.07 15.84 1.46
C THR A 385 12.76 15.16 0.14
N TRP A 386 11.48 15.15 -0.26
CA TRP A 386 11.08 14.78 -1.62
C TRP A 386 11.62 15.77 -2.63
N LEU A 387 12.05 15.27 -3.79
CA LEU A 387 12.33 16.14 -4.91
C LEU A 387 11.06 16.89 -5.36
N ASP A 388 11.27 18.03 -6.02
CA ASP A 388 10.17 18.78 -6.61
C ASP A 388 9.55 18.03 -7.81
N LYS A 389 8.35 18.48 -8.22
CA LYS A 389 7.60 17.81 -9.29
C LYS A 389 8.34 17.82 -10.63
N ALA A 390 9.17 18.83 -10.91
CA ALA A 390 9.89 18.94 -12.18
C ALA A 390 11.02 17.91 -12.23
N ASN A 391 11.82 17.81 -11.17
CA ASN A 391 12.91 16.85 -11.06
C ASN A 391 12.39 15.40 -11.08
N MET A 392 11.36 15.08 -10.28
CA MET A 392 10.74 13.74 -10.33
C MET A 392 10.17 13.42 -11.72
N SER A 393 9.54 14.39 -12.39
CA SER A 393 9.02 14.18 -13.75
C SER A 393 10.14 13.90 -14.74
N GLN A 394 11.29 14.56 -14.62
CA GLN A 394 12.44 14.32 -15.48
C GLN A 394 13.03 12.92 -15.23
N ILE A 395 13.12 12.50 -13.97
CA ILE A 395 13.61 11.16 -13.59
C ILE A 395 12.75 10.08 -14.22
N PHE A 396 11.43 10.12 -14.02
CA PHE A 396 10.53 9.13 -14.61
C PHE A 396 10.56 9.12 -16.15
N ALA A 397 10.69 10.30 -16.78
CA ALA A 397 10.83 10.40 -18.23
C ALA A 397 12.16 9.83 -18.74
N ASN A 398 13.27 10.00 -18.00
CA ASN A 398 14.58 9.43 -18.34
C ASN A 398 14.56 7.90 -18.28
N HIS A 399 13.78 7.34 -17.36
CA HIS A 399 13.47 5.91 -17.27
C HIS A 399 12.47 5.42 -18.33
N GLY A 400 11.97 6.31 -19.18
CA GLY A 400 11.07 6.00 -20.29
C GLY A 400 9.59 5.92 -19.92
N LEU A 401 9.22 6.25 -18.67
CA LEU A 401 7.82 6.25 -18.25
C LEU A 401 7.05 7.39 -18.93
N GLN A 402 5.81 7.09 -19.29
CA GLN A 402 4.89 8.05 -19.90
C GLN A 402 3.65 8.18 -19.04
N ILE A 403 3.23 9.42 -18.76
CA ILE A 403 2.05 9.70 -17.92
C ILE A 403 0.76 9.04 -18.42
N THR A 404 0.67 8.77 -19.72
CA THR A 404 -0.48 8.13 -20.38
C THR A 404 -0.49 6.62 -20.26
N ARG A 405 0.61 5.99 -19.85
CA ARG A 405 0.72 4.54 -19.64
C ARG A 405 0.55 4.22 -18.16
N PRO A 406 -0.31 3.26 -17.79
CA PRO A 406 -0.39 2.82 -16.42
C PRO A 406 0.92 2.22 -15.93
N VAL A 407 1.16 2.31 -14.62
CA VAL A 407 2.38 1.82 -13.98
C VAL A 407 2.02 0.84 -12.87
N ILE A 408 2.69 -0.30 -12.84
CA ILE A 408 2.66 -1.24 -11.73
C ILE A 408 3.98 -1.12 -10.98
N VAL A 409 3.94 -0.78 -9.69
CA VAL A 409 5.12 -0.62 -8.85
C VAL A 409 5.20 -1.79 -7.87
N TYR A 410 6.39 -2.36 -7.68
CA TYR A 410 6.64 -3.39 -6.67
C TYR A 410 8.01 -3.23 -6.02
N CYS A 411 8.27 -3.96 -4.94
CA CYS A 411 9.62 -4.13 -4.40
C CYS A 411 9.72 -5.48 -3.66
N GLY A 412 10.22 -5.51 -2.41
CA GLY A 412 10.16 -6.67 -1.52
C GLY A 412 8.91 -6.71 -0.64
N THR A 413 8.59 -5.60 0.04
CA THR A 413 7.54 -5.51 1.08
C THR A 413 6.58 -4.32 0.88
N SER A 414 6.44 -3.84 -0.36
CA SER A 414 5.58 -2.70 -0.73
C SER A 414 5.89 -1.34 -0.07
N LEU A 415 6.88 -1.27 0.83
CA LEU A 415 7.28 -0.02 1.50
C LEU A 415 7.91 0.96 0.52
N HIS A 416 9.04 0.61 -0.11
CA HIS A 416 9.64 1.45 -1.16
C HIS A 416 8.71 1.65 -2.36
N ALA A 417 7.94 0.61 -2.73
CA ALA A 417 6.94 0.73 -3.80
C ALA A 417 5.88 1.81 -3.48
N SER A 418 5.46 1.95 -2.22
CA SER A 418 4.52 2.99 -1.81
C SER A 418 5.08 4.41 -1.97
N MET A 419 6.39 4.60 -1.81
CA MET A 419 7.05 5.89 -2.04
C MET A 419 7.06 6.26 -3.52
N ILE A 420 7.47 5.34 -4.39
CA ILE A 420 7.44 5.54 -5.85
C ILE A 420 6.00 5.76 -6.33
N TRP A 421 5.05 4.96 -5.84
CA TRP A 421 3.62 5.11 -6.13
C TRP A 421 3.10 6.50 -5.73
N LEU A 422 3.47 7.01 -4.55
CA LEU A 422 3.08 8.34 -4.09
C LEU A 422 3.63 9.44 -5.02
N ALA A 423 4.89 9.34 -5.45
CA ALA A 423 5.50 10.27 -6.38
C ALA A 423 4.83 10.25 -7.77
N LEU A 424 4.54 9.06 -8.30
CA LEU A 424 3.78 8.87 -9.54
C LEU A 424 2.38 9.51 -9.44
N HIS A 425 1.65 9.28 -8.35
CA HIS A 425 0.33 9.89 -8.11
C HIS A 425 0.40 11.42 -7.98
N ARG A 426 1.44 11.95 -7.32
CA ARG A 426 1.70 13.39 -7.21
C ARG A 426 1.91 14.05 -8.59
N LEU A 427 2.42 13.28 -9.56
CA LEU A 427 2.59 13.65 -10.97
C LEU A 427 1.45 13.21 -11.89
N LYS A 428 0.34 12.68 -11.33
CA LYS A 428 -0.88 12.27 -12.05
C LYS A 428 -0.71 11.05 -12.98
N TYR A 429 0.29 10.21 -12.74
CA TYR A 429 0.36 8.88 -13.34
C TYR A 429 -0.77 8.00 -12.78
N ASN A 430 -1.25 7.06 -13.60
CA ASN A 430 -2.11 5.97 -13.14
C ASN A 430 -1.22 4.84 -12.61
N ALA A 431 -0.98 4.80 -11.30
CA ALA A 431 -0.08 3.82 -10.69
C ALA A 431 -0.79 2.93 -9.67
N THR A 432 -0.46 1.65 -9.67
CA THR A 432 -0.89 0.64 -8.69
C THR A 432 0.32 0.02 -7.99
N VAL A 433 0.13 -0.53 -6.78
CA VAL A 433 1.15 -1.30 -6.07
C VAL A 433 0.85 -2.78 -6.19
N TYR A 434 1.80 -3.58 -6.69
CA TYR A 434 1.74 -5.03 -6.63
C TYR A 434 2.21 -5.52 -5.26
N PHE A 435 1.25 -5.79 -4.37
CA PHE A 435 1.53 -5.98 -2.95
C PHE A 435 2.22 -7.32 -2.62
N GLY A 436 2.02 -8.35 -3.45
CA GLY A 436 2.73 -9.62 -3.33
C GLY A 436 4.20 -9.51 -3.70
N SER A 437 4.52 -8.53 -4.56
CA SER A 437 5.87 -8.05 -4.79
C SER A 437 6.84 -9.17 -5.25
N TRP A 438 8.15 -8.93 -5.18
CA TRP A 438 9.16 -9.90 -5.60
C TRP A 438 9.05 -11.25 -4.87
N PRO A 439 8.79 -11.34 -3.55
CA PRO A 439 8.69 -12.63 -2.87
C PRO A 439 7.58 -13.53 -3.41
N GLU A 440 6.39 -12.99 -3.71
CA GLU A 440 5.33 -13.76 -4.36
C GLU A 440 5.72 -14.15 -5.80
N TRP A 441 6.32 -13.21 -6.54
CA TRP A 441 6.73 -13.44 -7.92
C TRP A 441 7.75 -14.58 -8.04
N VAL A 442 8.77 -14.58 -7.18
CA VAL A 442 9.83 -15.59 -7.19
C VAL A 442 9.27 -17.00 -6.94
N ILE A 443 8.20 -17.11 -6.14
CA ILE A 443 7.56 -18.38 -5.79
C ILE A 443 6.61 -18.85 -6.89
N ARG A 444 5.77 -17.95 -7.43
CA ARG A 444 4.63 -18.34 -8.29
C ARG A 444 4.89 -18.24 -9.78
N ALA A 445 5.73 -17.31 -10.23
CA ALA A 445 5.92 -17.05 -11.65
C ALA A 445 6.73 -18.17 -12.33
N PRO A 446 6.55 -18.39 -13.64
CA PRO A 446 7.46 -19.21 -14.42
C PRO A 446 8.90 -18.64 -14.44
N ASP A 447 9.91 -19.50 -14.47
CA ASP A 447 11.31 -19.08 -14.36
C ASP A 447 11.79 -18.17 -15.51
N TYR A 448 11.22 -18.31 -16.71
CA TYR A 448 11.59 -17.46 -17.85
C TYR A 448 11.13 -15.99 -17.73
N LEU A 449 10.31 -15.68 -16.71
CA LEU A 449 9.88 -14.33 -16.34
C LEU A 449 10.64 -13.75 -15.14
N LYS A 450 11.60 -14.51 -14.60
CA LYS A 450 12.47 -14.08 -13.49
C LYS A 450 13.85 -13.78 -14.06
N VAL A 451 14.45 -12.67 -13.64
CA VAL A 451 15.86 -12.38 -13.90
C VAL A 451 16.60 -12.52 -12.58
N ILE A 452 17.32 -13.65 -12.44
CA ILE A 452 18.09 -13.99 -11.24
C ILE A 452 19.50 -14.42 -11.70
N PRO A 453 20.59 -13.77 -11.24
CA PRO A 453 21.94 -14.02 -11.74
C PRO A 453 22.39 -15.49 -11.68
N GLU A 454 22.06 -16.20 -10.59
CA GLU A 454 22.51 -17.58 -10.36
C GLU A 454 21.74 -18.64 -11.19
N LEU A 455 20.51 -18.35 -11.62
CA LEU A 455 19.72 -19.25 -12.47
C LEU A 455 20.03 -19.08 -13.96
N SER A 456 20.62 -17.96 -14.37
CA SER A 456 20.96 -17.67 -15.76
C SER A 456 22.11 -18.52 -16.32
N GLN A 457 22.94 -19.11 -15.45
CA GLN A 457 24.12 -19.90 -15.85
C GLN A 457 23.83 -21.40 -16.08
N ASN A 458 22.64 -21.90 -15.75
CA ASN A 458 22.31 -23.34 -15.80
C ASN A 458 21.17 -23.70 -16.78
N LEU A 459 20.69 -22.76 -17.61
CA LEU A 459 19.77 -23.09 -18.69
C LEU A 459 20.56 -23.78 -19.83
N PRO A 460 20.23 -25.02 -20.23
CA PRO A 460 20.88 -25.66 -21.36
C PRO A 460 20.58 -24.83 -22.61
N THR A 461 21.63 -24.25 -23.20
CA THR A 461 21.55 -23.71 -24.55
C THR A 461 21.26 -24.89 -25.48
N SER A 462 20.01 -25.02 -25.92
CA SER A 462 19.61 -26.02 -26.91
C SER A 462 20.17 -25.64 -28.29
N LYS A 463 21.48 -25.78 -28.45
CA LYS A 463 22.22 -25.86 -29.71
C LYS A 463 23.45 -26.73 -29.50
N GLU A 464 23.24 -27.97 -29.05
CA GLU A 464 24.29 -28.98 -29.15
C GLU A 464 24.15 -29.72 -30.47
N ASN A 465 25.23 -29.66 -31.23
CA ASN A 465 25.36 -30.11 -32.61
C ASN A 465 25.03 -31.60 -32.75
N LEU A 466 24.15 -31.93 -33.70
CA LEU A 466 24.09 -33.25 -34.32
C LEU A 466 25.47 -33.55 -34.94
N ARG A 467 26.29 -34.36 -34.26
CA ARG A 467 27.40 -35.08 -34.91
C ARG A 467 26.91 -36.46 -35.31
N PRO A 468 27.19 -36.92 -36.54
CA PRO A 468 26.82 -38.26 -36.96
C PRO A 468 27.70 -39.29 -36.23
N THR A 469 27.06 -40.34 -35.73
CA THR A 469 27.68 -41.56 -35.16
C THR A 469 28.56 -42.26 -36.20
N PRO A 470 29.79 -42.70 -35.86
CA PRO A 470 30.54 -43.61 -36.71
C PRO A 470 30.08 -45.06 -36.49
N GLU A 471 29.89 -45.78 -37.60
CA GLU A 471 29.67 -47.22 -37.65
C GLU A 471 30.77 -47.99 -36.93
N ILE A 472 30.39 -48.88 -36.03
CA ILE A 472 31.28 -49.87 -35.42
C ILE A 472 31.19 -51.15 -36.25
N THR A 473 32.15 -51.37 -37.15
CA THR A 473 32.43 -52.69 -37.71
C THR A 473 33.29 -53.47 -36.71
N GLY A 474 32.76 -54.59 -36.22
CA GLY A 474 33.41 -55.42 -35.21
C GLY A 474 34.67 -56.15 -35.69
N LYS A 475 35.50 -56.54 -34.72
CA LYS A 475 36.27 -57.80 -34.76
C LYS A 475 36.69 -58.22 -33.35
N ASN A 476 36.46 -59.51 -33.11
CA ASN A 476 36.77 -60.29 -31.93
C ASN A 476 38.26 -60.28 -31.56
N SER A 477 38.56 -60.25 -30.25
CA SER A 477 39.56 -61.15 -29.65
C SER A 477 39.44 -61.21 -28.11
N THR A 478 38.85 -62.31 -27.64
CA THR A 478 39.36 -63.22 -26.60
C THR A 478 40.01 -62.65 -25.32
N ILE A 479 39.23 -62.67 -24.23
CA ILE A 479 39.44 -63.29 -22.91
C ILE A 479 40.89 -63.46 -22.40
N LYS A 480 41.18 -62.84 -21.24
CA LYS A 480 41.90 -63.44 -20.10
C LYS A 480 41.49 -62.73 -18.80
N PRO A 481 41.09 -63.44 -17.71
CA PRO A 481 40.91 -62.84 -16.39
C PRO A 481 42.05 -63.20 -15.42
N LEU A 482 42.06 -62.46 -14.30
CA LEU A 482 42.80 -62.62 -13.03
C LEU A 482 44.20 -61.98 -13.04
N SER A 483 44.62 -61.20 -12.04
CA SER A 483 44.28 -61.18 -10.60
C SER A 483 44.24 -59.79 -10.01
#